data_AF-A0AAW0KBD0-F1
#
_entry.id   AF-A0AAW0KBD0-F1
#
_cell.length_a   1.000
_cell.length_b   1.000
_cell.length_c   1.000
_cell.angle_alpha   90.00
_cell.angle_beta   90.00
_cell.angle_gamma   90.00
#
_symmetry.space_group_name_H-M   'P 1'
#
loop_
_entity.id
_entity.type
_entity.pdbx_description
1 polymer ?
#
loop_
_entity_poly.entity_id
_entity_poly.type
_entity_poly.pdbx_seq_one_letter_code
_entity_poly.pdbx_strand_id
1 'polypeptide(L)'
;MLEAARGFHELPREEKAEYYSRDQRTSKVNYDSNFDLYKSKFANWRDTLFCVMSPHHQPLDPKELPPLCSIKPDHLKCLECEKEHVLLSHYYPACPEPELTMGTTRHSDPDFLTILLQDHLCPLISNDRFKSVEHQVLASHVGPRLSVGRFFTHFFYPSTTIYGPIKELLSEEHPPIYRETSVQDFIAYYHGKGLDGNSALTHLKLQR
;
A
#
# COMPACT_ATOMS: atom_id res chain seq x y z
N MET A 1 9.74 -16.66 -5.90
CA MET A 1 8.66 -15.63 -5.89
C MET A 1 8.61 -14.84 -7.19
N LEU A 2 9.70 -14.17 -7.61
CA LEU A 2 9.73 -13.43 -8.88
C LEU A 2 9.44 -14.31 -10.10
N GLU A 3 9.96 -15.53 -10.16
CA GLU A 3 9.69 -16.48 -11.27
C GLU A 3 8.22 -16.90 -11.33
N ALA A 4 7.60 -17.18 -10.18
CA ALA A 4 6.18 -17.53 -10.11
C ALA A 4 5.29 -16.34 -10.51
N ALA A 5 5.62 -15.13 -10.04
CA ALA A 5 4.93 -13.91 -10.43
C ALA A 5 5.07 -13.63 -11.93
N ARG A 6 6.27 -13.80 -12.50
CA ARG A 6 6.49 -13.73 -13.95
C ARG A 6 5.63 -14.77 -14.69
N GLY A 7 5.69 -16.02 -14.26
CA GLY A 7 4.95 -17.13 -14.85
C GLY A 7 3.45 -16.82 -14.93
N PHE A 8 2.87 -16.28 -13.86
CA PHE A 8 1.48 -15.82 -13.87
C PHE A 8 1.22 -14.72 -14.90
N HIS A 9 2.02 -13.65 -14.90
CA HIS A 9 1.80 -12.50 -15.79
C HIS A 9 1.95 -12.85 -17.28
N GLU A 10 2.76 -13.86 -17.59
CA GLU A 10 3.00 -14.41 -18.93
C GLU A 10 2.00 -15.51 -19.35
N LEU A 11 1.04 -15.89 -18.49
CA LEU A 11 -0.05 -16.82 -18.85
C LEU A 11 -0.94 -16.26 -19.98
N PRO A 12 -1.60 -17.14 -20.75
CA PRO A 12 -2.66 -16.76 -21.68
C PRO A 12 -3.74 -15.91 -21.00
N ARG A 13 -4.35 -15.01 -21.79
CA ARG A 13 -5.36 -14.07 -21.29
C ARG A 13 -6.54 -14.80 -20.66
N GLU A 14 -6.93 -15.93 -21.25
CA GLU A 14 -8.07 -16.74 -20.85
C GLU A 14 -7.87 -17.29 -19.43
N GLU A 15 -6.65 -17.72 -19.10
CA GLU A 15 -6.29 -18.20 -17.76
C GLU A 15 -6.23 -17.05 -16.75
N LYS A 16 -5.67 -15.90 -17.13
CA LYS A 16 -5.64 -14.71 -16.25
C LYS A 16 -7.03 -14.11 -16.01
N ALA A 17 -7.96 -14.29 -16.94
CA ALA A 17 -9.32 -13.75 -16.85
C ALA A 17 -10.10 -14.33 -15.67
N GLU A 18 -9.80 -15.55 -15.23
CA GLU A 18 -10.42 -16.17 -14.05
C GLU A 18 -10.11 -15.41 -12.75
N TYR A 19 -8.97 -14.74 -12.70
CA TYR A 19 -8.53 -13.93 -11.55
C TYR A 19 -8.90 -12.46 -11.69
N TYR A 20 -9.43 -12.05 -12.85
CA TYR A 20 -9.72 -10.65 -13.12
C TYR A 20 -10.95 -10.19 -12.35
N SER A 21 -10.77 -9.22 -11.45
CA SER A 21 -11.89 -8.52 -10.81
C SER A 21 -11.54 -7.06 -10.55
N ARG A 22 -12.53 -6.19 -10.66
CA ARG A 22 -12.44 -4.77 -10.30
C ARG A 22 -12.75 -4.52 -8.82
N ASP A 23 -13.36 -5.50 -8.15
CA ASP A 23 -13.59 -5.47 -6.72
C ASP A 23 -12.52 -6.32 -6.02
N GLN A 24 -11.54 -5.65 -5.42
CA GLN A 24 -10.44 -6.30 -4.72
C GLN A 24 -10.88 -6.96 -3.41
N ARG A 25 -12.11 -6.71 -2.92
CA ARG A 25 -12.60 -7.25 -1.63
C ARG A 25 -13.27 -8.61 -1.76
N THR A 26 -13.64 -9.01 -2.98
CA THR A 26 -14.44 -10.24 -3.19
C THR A 26 -13.61 -11.51 -3.22
N SER A 27 -12.28 -11.40 -3.37
CA SER A 27 -11.42 -12.56 -3.60
C SER A 27 -10.05 -12.36 -2.97
N LYS A 28 -9.48 -13.45 -2.45
CA LYS A 28 -8.13 -13.45 -1.84
C LYS A 28 -7.02 -13.30 -2.87
N VAL A 29 -7.28 -13.67 -4.12
CA VAL A 29 -6.38 -13.48 -5.26
C VAL A 29 -7.14 -12.66 -6.28
N ASN A 30 -6.51 -11.60 -6.79
CA ASN A 30 -7.12 -10.66 -7.71
C ASN A 30 -6.09 -10.18 -8.74
N TYR A 31 -6.51 -10.10 -10.00
CA TYR A 31 -5.71 -9.54 -11.09
C TYR A 31 -6.44 -8.32 -11.67
N ASP A 32 -5.72 -7.20 -11.79
CA ASP A 32 -6.20 -6.00 -12.47
C ASP A 32 -5.02 -5.25 -13.11
N SER A 33 -5.30 -4.19 -13.87
CA SER A 33 -4.24 -3.29 -14.37
C SER A 33 -4.14 -2.00 -13.53
N ASN A 34 -5.28 -1.44 -13.14
CA ASN A 34 -5.36 -0.15 -12.46
C ASN A 34 -6.58 -0.11 -11.54
N PHE A 35 -6.42 -0.21 -10.22
CA PHE A 35 -7.57 -0.18 -9.29
C PHE A 35 -8.43 1.11 -9.42
N ASP A 36 -7.82 2.22 -9.86
CA ASP A 36 -8.45 3.55 -10.00
C ASP A 36 -8.78 3.96 -11.45
N LEU A 37 -8.75 3.02 -12.40
CA LEU A 37 -8.93 3.26 -13.84
C LEU A 37 -10.05 4.24 -14.24
N TYR A 38 -11.22 4.16 -13.60
CA TYR A 38 -12.39 5.00 -13.93
C TYR A 38 -12.43 6.35 -13.18
N LYS A 39 -11.44 6.61 -12.33
CA LYS A 39 -11.32 7.84 -11.53
C LYS A 39 -10.08 8.63 -11.91
N SER A 40 -8.99 7.93 -12.22
CA SER A 40 -7.77 8.55 -12.70
C SER A 40 -8.00 9.21 -14.05
N LYS A 41 -7.31 10.34 -14.28
CA LYS A 41 -7.28 11.02 -15.59
C LYS A 41 -6.57 10.20 -16.66
N PHE A 42 -5.65 9.33 -16.25
CA PHE A 42 -4.79 8.53 -17.13
C PHE A 42 -4.57 7.14 -16.56
N ALA A 43 -4.45 6.13 -17.41
CA ALA A 43 -4.11 4.78 -16.99
C ALA A 43 -2.59 4.62 -16.81
N ASN A 44 -2.20 3.81 -15.82
CA ASN A 44 -0.81 3.37 -15.69
C ASN A 44 -0.53 2.19 -16.62
N TRP A 45 0.70 2.15 -17.13
CA TRP A 45 1.24 1.08 -17.95
C TRP A 45 1.77 -0.07 -17.08
N ARG A 46 0.85 -0.70 -16.34
CA ARG A 46 1.14 -1.85 -15.49
C ARG A 46 -0.02 -2.82 -15.40
N ASP A 47 0.33 -4.05 -15.07
CA ASP A 47 -0.55 -5.08 -14.55
C ASP A 47 -0.22 -5.35 -13.09
N THR A 48 -1.23 -5.74 -12.32
CA THR A 48 -1.14 -5.98 -10.87
C THR A 48 -1.80 -7.30 -10.53
N LEU A 49 -1.03 -8.21 -9.94
CA LEU A 49 -1.55 -9.38 -9.24
C LEU A 49 -1.47 -9.11 -7.75
N PHE A 50 -2.57 -9.38 -7.07
CA PHE A 50 -2.79 -9.17 -5.67
C PHE A 50 -3.10 -10.50 -4.99
N CYS A 51 -2.39 -10.82 -3.91
CA CYS A 51 -2.60 -12.04 -3.13
C CYS A 51 -2.64 -11.75 -1.62
N VAL A 52 -3.77 -12.02 -0.97
CA VAL A 52 -3.91 -11.98 0.49
C VAL A 52 -3.27 -13.23 1.09
N MET A 53 -2.29 -13.04 1.97
CA MET A 53 -1.47 -14.13 2.53
C MET A 53 -1.79 -14.45 4.01
N SER A 54 -2.95 -14.03 4.52
CA SER A 54 -3.33 -14.16 5.95
C SER A 54 -4.05 -15.47 6.32
N PRO A 55 -3.84 -16.04 7.55
CA PRO A 55 -2.86 -15.65 8.57
C PRO A 55 -1.74 -16.69 8.75
N HIS A 56 -0.48 -16.28 8.60
CA HIS A 56 0.66 -17.02 9.19
C HIS A 56 1.12 -16.31 10.47
N HIS A 57 1.10 -17.06 11.58
CA HIS A 57 1.35 -16.68 12.97
C HIS A 57 2.83 -16.39 13.30
N GLN A 58 3.53 -15.58 12.50
CA GLN A 58 4.90 -15.21 12.87
C GLN A 58 5.03 -13.70 13.08
N PRO A 59 5.10 -13.27 14.36
CA PRO A 59 5.42 -11.89 14.72
C PRO A 59 6.68 -11.41 14.02
N LEU A 60 6.69 -10.16 13.56
CA LEU A 60 7.94 -9.49 13.19
C LEU A 60 8.81 -9.40 14.45
N ASP A 61 10.01 -10.00 14.44
CA ASP A 61 10.93 -9.87 15.58
C ASP A 61 11.36 -8.40 15.69
N PRO A 62 11.10 -7.72 16.82
CA PRO A 62 11.51 -6.33 17.03
C PRO A 62 13.01 -6.08 16.84
N LYS A 63 13.85 -7.13 16.89
CA LYS A 63 15.30 -7.05 16.61
C LYS A 63 15.64 -6.99 15.12
N GLU A 64 14.72 -7.36 14.23
CA GLU A 64 14.88 -7.25 12.78
C GLU A 64 14.51 -5.84 12.26
N LEU A 65 13.87 -5.01 13.10
CA LEU A 65 13.58 -3.63 12.78
C LEU A 65 14.86 -2.77 12.88
N PRO A 66 15.05 -1.79 11.96
CA PRO A 66 16.14 -0.83 12.09
C PRO A 66 16.10 -0.14 13.47
N PRO A 67 17.25 0.22 14.08
CA PRO A 67 17.29 0.87 15.41
C PRO A 67 16.47 2.18 15.53
N LEU A 68 16.13 2.81 14.40
CA LEU A 68 15.23 3.97 14.33
C LEU A 68 13.75 3.60 14.52
N CYS A 69 13.38 2.35 14.25
CA CYS A 69 12.05 1.77 14.37
C CYS A 69 11.86 1.02 15.69
N SER A 70 12.70 1.26 16.71
CA SER A 70 12.59 0.70 18.06
C SER A 70 11.38 1.27 18.83
N ILE A 71 10.20 1.13 18.24
CA ILE A 71 8.92 1.23 18.90
C ILE A 71 8.85 0.03 19.87
N LYS A 72 8.41 0.26 21.11
CA LYS A 72 8.30 -0.82 22.12
C LYS A 72 7.49 -1.99 21.53
N PRO A 73 7.89 -3.26 21.75
CA PRO A 73 7.19 -4.44 21.23
C PRO A 73 5.69 -4.46 21.55
N ASP A 74 5.30 -3.90 22.70
CA ASP A 74 3.89 -3.82 23.12
C ASP A 74 3.05 -2.91 22.21
N HIS A 75 3.65 -1.90 21.56
CA HIS A 75 2.94 -1.04 20.60
C HIS A 75 2.77 -1.70 19.22
N LEU A 76 3.70 -2.58 18.80
CA LEU A 76 3.51 -3.39 17.58
C LEU A 76 2.32 -4.35 17.73
N LYS A 77 2.13 -4.89 18.94
CA LYS A 77 0.94 -5.67 19.30
C LYS A 77 -0.34 -4.83 19.31
N CYS A 78 -0.29 -3.58 19.78
CA CYS A 78 -1.44 -2.66 19.75
C CYS A 78 -1.85 -2.26 18.31
N LEU A 79 -0.92 -2.29 17.36
CA LEU A 79 -1.18 -1.93 15.97
C LEU A 79 -1.66 -3.10 15.11
N GLU A 80 -1.69 -4.31 15.67
CA GLU A 80 -2.15 -5.55 15.02
C GLU A 80 -1.40 -5.92 13.71
N CYS A 81 -0.23 -5.31 13.48
CA CYS A 81 0.57 -5.40 12.25
C CYS A 81 0.96 -6.81 11.79
N GLU A 82 0.86 -7.80 12.68
CA GLU A 82 1.24 -9.19 12.44
C GLU A 82 0.11 -10.01 11.81
N LYS A 83 -1.12 -9.49 11.83
CA LYS A 83 -2.32 -10.27 11.48
C LYS A 83 -2.49 -10.46 9.97
N GLU A 84 -2.06 -9.49 9.16
CA GLU A 84 -2.33 -9.49 7.72
C GLU A 84 -1.15 -8.97 6.91
N HIS A 85 -0.84 -9.71 5.85
CA HIS A 85 0.06 -9.24 4.81
C HIS A 85 -0.44 -9.66 3.44
N VAL A 86 -0.13 -8.81 2.47
CA VAL A 86 -0.50 -8.93 1.07
C VAL A 86 0.80 -9.04 0.27
N LEU A 87 0.79 -9.92 -0.73
CA LEU A 87 1.79 -9.92 -1.77
C LEU A 87 1.22 -9.23 -3.00
N LEU A 88 1.91 -8.20 -3.45
CA LEU A 88 1.54 -7.37 -4.60
C LEU A 88 2.63 -7.53 -5.65
N SER A 89 2.24 -7.93 -6.84
CA SER A 89 3.12 -8.19 -7.96
C SER A 89 2.75 -7.26 -9.11
N HIS A 90 3.62 -6.29 -9.40
CA HIS A 90 3.47 -5.41 -10.54
C HIS A 90 4.32 -5.87 -11.71
N TYR A 91 3.70 -5.90 -12.89
CA TYR A 91 4.32 -6.23 -14.16
C TYR A 91 4.22 -5.04 -15.10
N TYR A 92 5.37 -4.57 -15.56
CA TYR A 92 5.52 -3.41 -16.41
C TYR A 92 5.99 -3.89 -17.79
N PRO A 93 5.07 -4.04 -18.77
CA PRO A 93 5.44 -4.42 -20.12
C PRO A 93 6.26 -3.32 -20.81
N ALA A 94 6.96 -3.69 -21.88
CA ALA A 94 7.61 -2.71 -22.74
C ALA A 94 6.56 -1.72 -23.29
N CYS A 95 6.89 -0.44 -23.28
CA CYS A 95 6.02 0.62 -23.75
C CYS A 95 6.56 1.20 -25.07
N PRO A 96 5.73 1.31 -26.13
CA PRO A 96 6.16 1.90 -27.39
C PRO A 96 6.46 3.40 -27.27
N GLU A 97 5.73 4.12 -26.40
CA GLU A 97 5.81 5.58 -26.20
C GLU A 97 5.91 5.91 -24.68
N PRO A 98 7.03 5.57 -24.00
CA PRO A 98 7.19 5.70 -22.56
C PRO A 98 7.19 7.15 -22.06
N GLU A 99 7.41 8.12 -22.93
CA GLU A 99 7.28 9.55 -22.63
C GLU A 99 5.82 10.00 -22.49
N LEU A 100 4.85 9.22 -22.97
CA LEU A 100 3.41 9.52 -22.91
C LEU A 100 2.70 8.84 -21.73
N THR A 101 3.38 7.95 -21.00
CA THR A 101 2.75 7.19 -19.91
C THR A 101 3.73 6.90 -18.78
N MET A 102 3.21 6.30 -17.71
CA MET A 102 3.95 5.97 -16.50
C MET A 102 3.67 4.51 -16.15
N GLY A 103 4.68 3.79 -15.69
CA GLY A 103 4.47 2.46 -15.11
C GLY A 103 3.60 2.54 -13.85
N THR A 104 3.87 3.51 -12.98
CA THR A 104 3.00 3.89 -11.86
C THR A 104 3.09 5.39 -11.63
N THR A 105 1.96 6.08 -11.53
CA THR A 105 1.87 7.49 -11.16
C THR A 105 2.44 7.75 -9.77
N ARG A 106 2.77 9.01 -9.51
CA ARG A 106 3.24 9.47 -8.22
C ARG A 106 2.19 9.18 -7.16
N HIS A 107 2.55 8.34 -6.20
CA HIS A 107 1.64 7.94 -5.14
C HIS A 107 2.40 7.54 -3.89
N SER A 108 1.61 6.96 -2.99
CA SER A 108 1.86 6.91 -1.59
C SER A 108 1.07 5.73 -1.03
N ASP A 109 1.74 4.62 -0.75
CA ASP A 109 1.12 3.36 -0.32
C ASP A 109 0.26 3.53 0.95
N PRO A 110 -0.95 2.95 1.02
CA PRO A 110 -1.85 3.18 2.15
C PRO A 110 -1.54 2.31 3.39
N ASP A 111 -0.46 1.53 3.35
CA ASP A 111 -0.22 0.42 4.26
C ASP A 111 0.68 0.83 5.45
N PHE A 112 0.81 -0.06 6.45
CA PHE A 112 1.57 0.23 7.66
C PHE A 112 3.07 0.10 7.44
N LEU A 113 3.45 -0.96 6.75
CA LEU A 113 4.82 -1.25 6.38
C LEU A 113 4.80 -2.01 5.06
N THR A 114 5.49 -1.46 4.07
CA THR A 114 5.77 -2.14 2.82
C THR A 114 7.21 -2.60 2.86
N ILE A 115 7.44 -3.92 2.93
CA ILE A 115 8.75 -4.50 2.64
C ILE A 115 8.87 -4.58 1.11
N LEU A 116 9.06 -3.39 0.56
CA LEU A 116 9.51 -3.06 -0.79
C LEU A 116 9.96 -1.57 -0.81
N LEU A 117 10.75 -1.11 0.17
CA LEU A 117 11.13 0.31 0.29
C LEU A 117 9.92 1.34 0.36
N GLN A 118 9.15 1.35 1.48
CA GLN A 118 8.43 2.46 2.24
C GLN A 118 6.98 3.01 1.95
N ASP A 119 6.25 3.46 3.04
CA ASP A 119 4.76 3.42 3.26
C ASP A 119 4.07 4.47 4.24
N HIS A 120 2.72 4.69 4.22
CA HIS A 120 1.96 5.89 4.77
C HIS A 120 1.14 5.80 6.09
N LEU A 121 0.81 4.64 6.67
CA LEU A 121 0.08 4.61 7.96
C LEU A 121 0.96 5.06 9.15
N CYS A 122 2.28 4.88 9.00
CA CYS A 122 3.28 5.18 10.02
C CYS A 122 3.34 6.68 10.39
N PRO A 123 3.30 7.65 9.43
CA PRO A 123 3.15 9.07 9.74
C PRO A 123 1.93 9.44 10.59
N LEU A 124 0.77 8.80 10.38
CA LEU A 124 -0.47 9.10 11.13
C LEU A 124 -0.28 8.82 12.63
N ILE A 125 0.11 7.58 12.96
CA ILE A 125 0.25 7.14 14.35
C ILE A 125 1.46 7.79 15.03
N SER A 126 2.51 8.09 14.27
CA SER A 126 3.73 8.69 14.81
C SER A 126 3.68 10.21 14.90
N ASN A 127 2.57 10.83 14.47
CA ASN A 127 2.41 12.29 14.44
C ASN A 127 3.52 12.99 13.62
N ASP A 128 3.73 12.55 12.37
CA ASP A 128 4.76 13.04 11.43
C ASP A 128 6.23 12.79 11.84
N ARG A 129 6.48 12.00 12.89
CA ARG A 129 7.87 11.59 13.21
C ARG A 129 8.46 10.65 12.16
N PHE A 130 7.62 9.79 11.57
CA PHE A 130 7.98 9.05 10.37
C PHE A 130 7.38 9.74 9.15
N LYS A 131 8.20 9.91 8.11
CA LYS A 131 7.77 10.48 6.84
C LYS A 131 7.50 9.37 5.86
N SER A 132 6.36 9.48 5.21
CA SER A 132 6.07 8.65 4.07
C SER A 132 6.32 9.41 2.77
N VAL A 133 7.00 8.76 1.84
CA VAL A 133 7.60 9.40 0.67
C VAL A 133 6.82 9.01 -0.57
N GLU A 134 6.67 9.98 -1.47
CA GLU A 134 6.07 9.73 -2.77
C GLU A 134 7.02 8.98 -3.69
N HIS A 135 6.49 8.02 -4.43
CA HIS A 135 7.26 7.27 -5.41
C HIS A 135 6.47 7.07 -6.70
N GLN A 136 7.20 6.84 -7.79
CA GLN A 136 6.66 6.61 -9.13
C GLN A 136 7.53 5.62 -9.89
N VAL A 137 6.97 4.97 -10.91
CA VAL A 137 7.72 4.08 -11.81
C VAL A 137 7.56 4.59 -13.23
N LEU A 138 8.68 4.88 -13.89
CA LEU A 138 8.69 5.29 -15.30
C LEU A 138 8.38 4.12 -16.21
N ALA A 139 7.64 4.37 -17.29
CA ALA A 139 7.54 3.43 -18.40
C ALA A 139 8.89 3.33 -19.14
N SER A 140 9.10 2.23 -19.85
CA SER A 140 10.36 1.96 -20.54
C SER A 140 10.10 1.22 -21.85
N HIS A 141 10.88 1.53 -22.89
CA HIS A 141 10.91 0.75 -24.12
C HIS A 141 11.46 -0.66 -23.92
N VAL A 142 12.29 -0.85 -22.89
CA VAL A 142 12.89 -2.13 -22.53
C VAL A 142 12.10 -2.76 -21.39
N GLY A 143 11.67 -4.00 -21.57
CA GLY A 143 10.87 -4.75 -20.60
C GLY A 143 10.78 -6.24 -20.98
N PRO A 144 10.02 -7.05 -20.21
CA PRO A 144 9.19 -6.64 -19.07
C PRO A 144 9.97 -6.50 -17.76
N ARG A 145 9.63 -5.47 -16.97
CA ARG A 145 10.13 -5.28 -15.60
C ARG A 145 9.09 -5.82 -14.61
N LEU A 146 9.54 -6.51 -13.57
CA LEU A 146 8.69 -7.08 -12.53
C LEU A 146 9.12 -6.55 -11.16
N SER A 147 8.16 -6.27 -10.29
CA SER A 147 8.40 -6.03 -8.86
C SER A 147 7.40 -6.79 -8.02
N VAL A 148 7.85 -7.41 -6.93
CA VAL A 148 6.98 -8.14 -6.00
C VAL A 148 7.23 -7.61 -4.60
N GLY A 149 6.23 -6.94 -4.02
CA GLY A 149 6.28 -6.35 -2.69
C GLY A 149 5.40 -7.07 -1.69
N ARG A 150 5.79 -6.97 -0.42
CA ARG A 150 4.99 -7.45 0.71
C ARG A 150 4.51 -6.28 1.53
N PHE A 151 3.21 -6.20 1.73
CA PHE A 151 2.52 -5.09 2.36
C PHE A 151 1.83 -5.58 3.62
N PHE A 152 2.05 -4.93 4.76
CA PHE A 152 1.36 -5.21 6.01
C PHE A 152 0.19 -4.24 6.15
N THR A 153 -1.04 -4.75 6.09
CA THR A 153 -2.24 -3.93 5.96
C THR A 153 -3.44 -4.58 6.64
N HIS A 154 -4.41 -3.76 7.06
CA HIS A 154 -5.67 -4.21 7.66
C HIS A 154 -6.85 -4.10 6.68
N PHE A 155 -6.55 -4.09 5.38
CA PHE A 155 -7.52 -3.79 4.33
C PHE A 155 -8.70 -4.78 4.26
N PHE A 156 -8.49 -6.07 4.60
CA PHE A 156 -9.47 -7.13 4.33
C PHE A 156 -10.40 -7.45 5.49
N TYR A 157 -10.04 -7.04 6.71
CA TYR A 157 -10.84 -7.34 7.89
C TYR A 157 -11.41 -6.06 8.50
N PRO A 158 -12.75 -6.00 8.68
CA PRO A 158 -13.38 -4.93 9.42
C PRO A 158 -12.85 -4.87 10.85
N SER A 159 -12.01 -3.89 11.13
CA SER A 159 -11.64 -3.51 12.49
C SER A 159 -12.45 -2.29 12.90
N THR A 160 -12.98 -2.31 14.12
CA THR A 160 -13.58 -1.14 14.78
C THR A 160 -12.52 -0.26 15.44
N THR A 161 -11.24 -0.64 15.38
CA THR A 161 -10.13 0.12 15.94
C THR A 161 -10.01 1.47 15.26
N ILE A 162 -9.96 2.51 16.08
CA ILE A 162 -9.71 3.88 15.67
C ILE A 162 -8.23 4.18 15.82
N TYR A 163 -7.61 4.68 14.75
CA TYR A 163 -6.21 5.04 14.67
C TYR A 163 -6.06 6.55 14.72
N GLY A 164 -5.04 7.01 15.42
CA GLY A 164 -4.65 8.41 15.51
C GLY A 164 -3.26 8.56 16.13
N PRO A 165 -2.80 9.79 16.34
CA PRO A 165 -1.50 10.04 16.96
C PRO A 165 -1.35 9.34 18.32
N ILE A 166 -0.26 8.59 18.50
CA ILE A 166 0.08 7.91 19.76
C ILE A 166 0.20 8.94 20.88
N LYS A 167 -0.61 8.78 21.94
CA LYS A 167 -0.76 9.79 23.01
C LYS A 167 0.56 10.09 23.72
N GLU A 168 1.42 9.09 23.86
CA GLU A 168 2.74 9.17 24.48
C GLU A 168 3.74 10.01 23.65
N LEU A 169 3.48 10.23 22.36
CA LEU A 169 4.30 11.07 21.49
C LEU A 169 3.83 12.53 21.46
N LEU A 170 2.67 12.82 22.05
CA LEU A 170 2.07 14.15 22.12
C LEU A 170 2.56 14.91 23.34
N SER A 171 2.71 16.22 23.18
CA SER A 171 3.06 17.16 24.26
C SER A 171 2.50 18.54 23.93
N GLU A 172 2.60 19.51 24.85
CA GLU A 172 2.22 20.90 24.54
C GLU A 172 3.04 21.47 23.38
N GLU A 173 4.31 21.09 23.29
CA GLU A 173 5.22 21.50 22.20
C GLU A 173 4.93 20.73 20.89
N HIS A 174 4.35 19.53 20.98
CA HIS A 174 4.06 18.65 19.85
C HIS A 174 2.60 18.18 19.91
N PRO A 175 1.62 19.07 19.65
CA PRO A 175 0.21 18.72 19.68
C PRO A 175 -0.13 17.78 18.50
N PRO A 176 -1.29 17.11 18.54
CA PRO A 176 -1.72 16.25 17.44
C PRO A 176 -1.84 17.04 16.13
N ILE A 177 -1.33 16.46 15.05
CA ILE A 177 -1.39 17.00 13.68
C ILE A 177 -2.55 16.38 12.91
N TYR A 178 -2.92 15.15 13.27
CA TYR A 178 -3.95 14.37 12.58
C TYR A 178 -5.14 14.07 13.49
N ARG A 179 -6.33 14.01 12.89
CA ARG A 179 -7.54 13.49 13.53
C ARG A 179 -7.53 11.97 13.57
N GLU A 180 -8.29 11.42 14.49
CA GLU A 180 -8.56 9.99 14.58
C GLU A 180 -9.44 9.50 13.41
N THR A 181 -9.22 8.27 12.93
CA THR A 181 -10.00 7.65 11.85
C THR A 181 -9.95 6.12 11.94
N SER A 182 -10.94 5.43 11.37
CA SER A 182 -10.85 3.98 11.17
C SER A 182 -10.02 3.66 9.92
N VAL A 183 -9.40 2.47 9.87
CA VAL A 183 -8.73 2.01 8.64
C VAL A 183 -9.73 1.92 7.48
N GLN A 184 -10.96 1.49 7.74
CA GLN A 184 -11.98 1.35 6.71
C GLN A 184 -12.30 2.68 6.04
N ASP A 185 -12.46 3.75 6.83
CA ASP A 185 -12.75 5.09 6.32
C ASP A 185 -11.55 5.65 5.55
N PHE A 186 -10.34 5.48 6.09
CA PHE A 186 -9.12 5.92 5.43
C PHE A 186 -8.94 5.24 4.07
N ILE A 187 -9.13 3.93 4.01
CA ILE A 187 -9.02 3.14 2.77
C ILE A 187 -10.14 3.49 1.79
N ALA A 188 -11.38 3.64 2.26
CA ALA A 188 -12.49 4.06 1.41
C ALA A 188 -12.21 5.44 0.79
N TYR A 189 -11.63 6.36 1.56
CA TYR A 189 -11.16 7.64 1.06
C TYR A 189 -10.00 7.48 0.06
N TYR A 190 -8.98 6.67 0.36
CA TYR A 190 -7.83 6.42 -0.51
C TYR A 190 -8.25 5.88 -1.89
N HIS A 191 -9.08 4.83 -1.91
CA HIS A 191 -9.66 4.27 -3.13
C HIS A 191 -10.65 5.24 -3.80
N GLY A 192 -11.33 6.05 -3.00
CA GLY A 192 -12.19 7.17 -3.40
C GLY A 192 -11.44 8.18 -4.26
N LYS A 193 -10.30 8.62 -3.73
CA LYS A 193 -9.41 9.67 -4.24
C LYS A 193 -8.60 9.22 -5.46
N GLY A 194 -8.07 7.99 -5.45
CA GLY A 194 -7.17 7.49 -6.50
C GLY A 194 -5.75 8.06 -6.40
N LEU A 195 -4.92 7.72 -7.40
CA LEU A 195 -3.49 8.11 -7.45
C LEU A 195 -3.30 9.48 -8.12
N ASP A 196 -3.63 10.55 -7.41
CA ASP A 196 -3.59 11.93 -7.92
C ASP A 196 -2.29 12.71 -7.62
N GLY A 197 -1.30 12.07 -6.98
CA GLY A 197 -0.04 12.71 -6.57
C GLY A 197 -0.09 13.52 -5.27
N ASN A 198 -1.20 13.55 -4.53
CA ASN A 198 -1.28 14.15 -3.20
C ASN A 198 -1.29 13.09 -2.09
N SER A 199 -0.72 13.37 -0.92
CA SER A 199 -0.82 12.46 0.22
C SER A 199 -2.27 12.36 0.72
N ALA A 200 -2.77 11.13 0.89
CA ALA A 200 -4.09 10.86 1.46
C ALA A 200 -4.20 11.33 2.93
N LEU A 201 -3.07 11.43 3.64
CA LEU A 201 -3.02 11.92 5.02
C LEU A 201 -3.46 13.38 5.16
N THR A 202 -3.39 14.16 4.08
CA THR A 202 -3.87 15.55 4.06
C THR A 202 -5.34 15.64 4.46
N HIS A 203 -6.14 14.63 4.13
CA HIS A 203 -7.55 14.54 4.52
C HIS A 203 -7.77 14.37 6.02
N LEU A 204 -6.75 13.93 6.76
CA LEU A 204 -6.79 13.73 8.20
C LEU A 204 -6.10 14.86 8.97
N LYS A 205 -5.41 15.79 8.30
CA LYS A 205 -4.75 16.90 9.00
C LYS A 205 -5.78 17.79 9.70
N LEU A 206 -5.52 18.09 10.97
CA LEU A 206 -6.27 19.09 11.72
C LEU A 206 -5.97 20.46 11.13
N GLN A 207 -7.01 21.19 10.71
CA GLN A 207 -6.86 22.58 10.32
C GLN A 207 -6.47 23.38 11.56
N ARG A 208 -5.33 24.10 11.48
CA ARG A 208 -4.93 25.10 12.47
C ARG A 208 -5.39 26.47 12.02
#